data_AF-A0A0S2IC03-F1
#
_entry.id   AF-A0A0S2IC03-F1
#
_cell.length_a   1.000
_cell.length_b   1.000
_cell.length_c   1.000
_cell.angle_alpha   90.00
_cell.angle_beta   90.00
_cell.angle_gamma   90.00
#
_symmetry.space_group_name_H-M   'P 1'
#
loop_
_entity.id
_entity.type
_entity.pdbx_description
1 polymer ?
#
loop_
_entity_poly.entity_id
_entity_poly.type
_entity_poly.pdbx_seq_one_letter_code
_entity_poly.pdbx_strand_id
1 'polypeptide(L)'
;MINPLLEISEVSVGQHFYWTLGEYQLHGQVLITSWVVLAIIFALSFLGNRDLKQIPEGVQNFTELITEFIRDLAKTQIGEHDYLSWVPFLGTIFLFIFVSNWSGALIPWKIIEIPNGELAAPTNDINTTVAL
;
A
#
# COMPACT_ATOMS: atom_id res chain seq x y z
N MET A 1 -7.91 -19.95 -37.88
CA MET A 1 -8.64 -20.48 -36.72
C MET A 1 -7.75 -20.26 -35.52
N ILE A 2 -8.15 -19.35 -34.63
CA ILE A 2 -7.39 -18.98 -33.42
C ILE A 2 -7.57 -20.11 -32.40
N ASN A 3 -6.46 -20.56 -31.80
CA ASN A 3 -6.42 -21.72 -30.91
C ASN A 3 -7.05 -21.33 -29.55
N PRO A 4 -8.08 -22.03 -29.04
CA PRO A 4 -8.71 -21.72 -27.75
C PRO A 4 -7.73 -21.74 -26.57
N LEU A 5 -6.62 -22.49 -26.69
CA LEU A 5 -5.56 -22.52 -25.67
C LEU A 5 -4.76 -21.21 -25.61
N LEU A 6 -4.72 -20.44 -26.70
CA LEU A 6 -4.02 -19.16 -26.78
C LEU A 6 -4.79 -18.06 -26.03
N GLU A 7 -6.13 -18.08 -26.10
CA GLU A 7 -7.03 -17.19 -25.34
C GLU A 7 -6.93 -17.42 -23.82
N ILE A 8 -6.74 -18.67 -23.38
CA ILE A 8 -6.54 -19.01 -21.96
C ILE A 8 -5.12 -18.64 -21.50
N SER A 9 -4.15 -18.61 -22.42
CA SER A 9 -2.76 -18.18 -22.17
C SER A 9 -2.57 -16.66 -22.24
N GLU A 10 -3.56 -15.93 -22.77
CA GLU A 10 -3.68 -14.48 -22.68
C GLU A 10 -4.05 -14.10 -21.25
N VAL A 11 -3.22 -14.52 -20.28
CA VAL A 11 -3.02 -13.74 -19.07
C VAL A 11 -2.72 -12.35 -19.62
N SER A 12 -3.65 -11.43 -19.42
CA SER A 12 -3.61 -10.06 -19.94
C SER A 12 -2.52 -9.26 -19.23
N VAL A 13 -1.27 -9.70 -19.39
CA VAL A 13 -0.07 -9.00 -18.94
C VAL A 13 -0.02 -7.69 -19.72
N GLY A 14 -0.44 -6.59 -19.09
CA GLY A 14 -0.39 -5.25 -19.66
C GLY A 14 -1.73 -4.55 -19.92
N GLN A 15 -2.87 -5.12 -19.52
CA GLN A 15 -4.12 -4.35 -19.48
C GLN A 15 -4.16 -3.50 -18.20
N HIS A 16 -4.05 -2.19 -18.37
CA HIS A 16 -4.13 -1.23 -17.27
C HIS A 16 -5.29 -0.28 -17.51
N PHE A 17 -5.96 0.12 -16.44
CA PHE A 17 -6.90 1.23 -16.50
C PHE A 17 -6.14 2.55 -16.66
N TYR A 18 -6.17 3.15 -17.85
CA TYR A 18 -5.46 4.39 -18.13
C TYR A 18 -6.32 5.63 -17.86
N TRP A 19 -5.72 6.62 -17.22
CA TRP A 19 -6.20 8.00 -17.17
C TRP A 19 -5.28 8.88 -18.00
N THR A 20 -5.85 9.72 -18.85
CA THR A 20 -5.11 10.70 -19.64
C THR A 20 -5.05 12.02 -18.88
N LEU A 21 -3.84 12.48 -18.56
CA LEU A 21 -3.60 13.78 -17.94
C LEU A 21 -2.69 14.60 -18.85
N GLY A 22 -3.29 15.45 -19.67
CA GLY A 22 -2.57 16.13 -20.75
C GLY A 22 -2.00 15.11 -21.74
N GLU A 23 -0.70 15.16 -21.98
CA GLU A 23 0.03 14.26 -22.89
C GLU A 23 0.47 12.94 -22.23
N TYR A 24 0.19 12.75 -20.93
CA TYR A 24 0.65 11.59 -20.16
C TYR A 24 -0.48 10.61 -19.88
N GLN A 25 -0.15 9.31 -19.91
CA GLN A 25 -1.03 8.23 -19.50
C GLN A 25 -0.61 7.70 -18.13
N LEU A 26 -1.54 7.69 -17.19
CA LEU A 26 -1.34 7.23 -15.81
C LEU A 26 -2.16 5.98 -15.56
N HIS A 27 -1.64 5.06 -14.75
CA HIS A 27 -2.35 3.85 -14.35
C HIS A 27 -3.37 4.22 -13.26
N GLY A 28 -4.59 4.56 -13.66
CA GLY A 28 -5.68 4.96 -12.78
C GLY A 28 -6.02 3.91 -11.72
N GLN A 29 -5.93 2.61 -12.06
CA GLN A 29 -6.14 1.53 -11.10
C GLN A 29 -5.16 1.60 -9.91
N VAL A 30 -3.90 1.95 -10.17
CA VAL A 30 -2.84 2.07 -9.16
C VAL A 30 -3.11 3.27 -8.27
N LEU A 31 -3.53 4.39 -8.86
CA LEU A 31 -3.89 5.57 -8.09
C LEU A 31 -5.10 5.26 -7.18
N ILE A 32 -6.18 4.69 -7.70
CA ILE A 32 -7.36 4.35 -6.90
C ILE A 32 -6.98 3.48 -5.70
N THR A 33 -6.26 2.38 -5.91
CA THR A 33 -5.92 1.46 -4.83
C THR A 33 -4.93 2.07 -3.86
N SER A 34 -3.98 2.88 -4.33
CA SER A 34 -3.04 3.62 -3.46
C SER A 34 -3.77 4.61 -2.57
N TRP A 35 -4.74 5.36 -3.11
CA TRP A 35 -5.53 6.31 -2.33
C TRP A 35 -6.37 5.62 -1.25
N VAL A 36 -6.92 4.43 -1.54
CA VAL A 36 -7.61 3.63 -0.53
C VAL A 36 -6.66 3.20 0.59
N VAL A 37 -5.47 2.70 0.24
CA VAL A 37 -4.45 2.31 1.23
C VAL A 37 -4.01 3.51 2.08
N LEU A 38 -3.77 4.66 1.46
CA LEU A 38 -3.41 5.89 2.17
C LEU A 38 -4.53 6.34 3.11
N ALA A 39 -5.79 6.24 2.69
CA ALA A 39 -6.93 6.56 3.54
C ALA A 39 -7.04 5.61 4.74
N ILE A 40 -6.78 4.31 4.56
CA ILE A 40 -6.76 3.32 5.66
C ILE A 40 -5.65 3.66 6.66
N ILE A 41 -4.42 3.91 6.18
CA ILE A 41 -3.28 4.26 7.04
C ILE A 41 -3.58 5.56 7.79
N PHE A 42 -4.05 6.59 7.07
CA PHE A 42 -4.39 7.87 7.67
C PHE A 42 -5.48 7.72 8.74
N ALA A 43 -6.54 6.95 8.47
CA ALA A 43 -7.61 6.71 9.43
C ALA A 43 -7.09 5.98 10.67
N LEU A 44 -6.28 4.93 10.51
CA LEU A 44 -5.69 4.19 11.62
C LEU A 44 -4.79 5.10 12.47
N SER A 45 -3.87 5.85 11.82
CA SER A 45 -2.98 6.79 12.50
C SER A 45 -3.75 7.88 13.21
N PHE A 46 -4.75 8.47 12.57
CA PHE A 46 -5.57 9.52 13.18
C PHE A 46 -6.36 9.00 14.38
N LEU A 47 -7.02 7.84 14.26
CA LEU A 47 -7.79 7.26 15.35
C LEU A 47 -6.91 6.83 16.53
N GLY A 48 -5.71 6.27 16.26
CA GLY A 48 -4.78 5.85 17.30
C GLY A 48 -4.10 7.01 18.04
N ASN A 49 -3.98 8.18 17.41
CA ASN A 49 -3.27 9.34 17.98
C ASN A 49 -4.19 10.49 18.42
N ARG A 50 -5.52 10.39 18.24
CA ARG A 50 -6.46 11.48 18.56
C ARG A 50 -6.58 11.77 20.06
N ASP A 51 -6.49 10.73 20.90
CA ASP A 51 -6.67 10.81 22.35
C ASP A 51 -5.68 9.89 23.07
N LEU A 52 -4.43 10.34 23.15
CA LEU A 52 -3.33 9.56 23.73
C LEU A 52 -3.44 9.52 25.26
N LYS A 53 -3.50 8.32 25.82
CA LYS A 53 -3.49 8.07 27.26
C LYS A 53 -2.10 7.64 27.72
N GLN A 54 -1.77 7.94 28.97
CA GLN A 54 -0.50 7.51 29.57
C GLN A 54 -0.41 5.98 29.72
N ILE A 55 -1.55 5.33 30.00
CA ILE A 55 -1.67 3.87 29.95
C ILE A 55 -2.42 3.57 28.64
N PRO A 56 -1.77 2.94 27.65
CA PRO A 56 -2.35 2.78 26.33
C PRO A 56 -3.52 1.79 26.36
N GLU A 57 -4.57 2.12 25.59
CA GLU A 57 -5.81 1.34 25.51
C GLU A 57 -6.30 1.26 24.07
N GLY A 58 -7.00 0.17 23.71
CA GLY A 58 -7.67 0.04 22.42
C GLY A 58 -6.73 0.14 21.20
N VAL A 59 -7.01 1.07 20.29
CA VAL A 59 -6.24 1.27 19.04
C VAL A 59 -4.84 1.82 19.30
N GLN A 60 -4.65 2.57 20.39
CA GLN A 60 -3.33 3.09 20.79
C GLN A 60 -2.32 1.96 20.98
N ASN A 61 -2.72 0.85 21.61
CA ASN A 61 -1.87 -0.34 21.78
C ASN A 61 -1.32 -0.86 20.46
N PHE A 62 -2.16 -0.89 19.41
CA PHE A 62 -1.77 -1.38 18.10
C PHE A 62 -0.82 -0.41 17.38
N THR A 63 -1.12 0.90 17.43
CA THR A 63 -0.27 1.90 16.79
C THR A 63 1.08 2.07 17.49
N GLU A 64 1.12 1.94 18.82
CA GLU A 64 2.36 1.94 19.59
C GLU A 64 3.19 0.70 19.32
N LEU A 65 2.58 -0.50 19.30
CA LEU A 65 3.26 -1.74 18.94
C LEU A 65 3.99 -1.63 17.59
N ILE A 66 3.32 -1.08 16.58
CA ILE A 66 3.93 -0.89 15.25
C ILE A 66 5.06 0.14 15.33
N THR A 67 4.86 1.25 16.04
CA THR A 67 5.86 2.33 16.14
C THR A 67 7.11 1.85 16.88
N GLU A 68 6.95 1.08 17.96
CA GLU A 68 8.04 0.45 18.70
C GLU A 68 8.79 -0.56 17.83
N PHE A 69 8.07 -1.41 17.09
CA PHE A 69 8.70 -2.34 16.14
C PHE A 69 9.57 -1.62 15.10
N ILE A 70 9.06 -0.55 14.48
CA ILE A 70 9.82 0.25 13.50
C ILE A 70 11.00 0.94 14.17
N ARG A 71 10.81 1.46 15.38
CA ARG A 71 11.86 2.13 16.15
C ARG A 71 13.01 1.17 16.46
N ASP A 72 12.71 -0.04 16.91
CA ASP A 72 13.70 -1.06 17.25
C ASP A 72 14.41 -1.57 16.00
N LEU A 73 13.69 -1.70 14.89
CA LEU A 73 14.28 -2.02 13.59
C LEU A 73 15.27 -0.93 13.15
N ALA A 74 14.84 0.34 13.17
CA ALA A 74 15.68 1.49 12.81
C ALA A 74 16.92 1.54 13.70
N LYS A 75 16.73 1.37 15.00
CA LYS A 75 17.79 1.38 16.00
C LYS A 75 18.83 0.29 15.73
N THR A 76 18.37 -0.91 15.41
CA THR A 76 19.24 -2.06 15.13
C THR A 76 20.01 -1.89 13.82
N GLN A 77 19.36 -1.38 12.76
CA GLN A 77 19.95 -1.32 11.42
C GLN A 77 20.78 -0.06 11.15
N ILE A 78 20.39 1.07 11.74
CA ILE A 78 21.01 2.39 11.50
C ILE A 78 22.01 2.73 12.62
N GLY A 79 21.67 2.36 13.86
CA GLY A 79 22.49 2.63 15.04
C GLY A 79 21.91 3.69 15.97
N GLU A 80 22.42 3.71 17.20
CA GLU A 80 21.89 4.47 18.35
C GLU A 80 21.79 5.98 18.13
N HIS A 81 22.68 6.57 17.32
CA HIS A 81 22.76 8.03 17.20
C HIS A 81 21.73 8.60 16.23
N ASP A 82 21.50 7.93 15.10
CA ASP A 82 20.74 8.50 14.00
C ASP A 82 19.36 7.87 13.81
N TYR A 83 19.04 6.75 14.45
CA TYR A 83 17.81 5.99 14.13
C TYR A 83 16.52 6.80 14.21
N LEU A 84 16.40 7.73 15.17
CA LEU A 84 15.18 8.51 15.39
C LEU A 84 14.75 9.32 14.16
N SER A 85 15.70 9.90 13.42
CA SER A 85 15.38 10.68 12.21
C SER A 85 14.87 9.80 11.06
N TRP A 86 15.16 8.51 11.09
CA TRP A 86 14.78 7.55 10.06
C TRP A 86 13.49 6.80 10.38
N VAL A 87 13.02 6.81 11.64
CA VAL A 87 11.77 6.16 12.04
C VAL A 87 10.58 6.59 11.16
N PRO A 88 10.36 7.89 10.86
CA PRO A 88 9.25 8.29 9.99
C PRO A 88 9.37 7.71 8.58
N PHE A 89 10.56 7.75 7.99
CA PHE A 89 10.80 7.23 6.64
C PHE A 89 10.55 5.71 6.58
N LEU A 90 11.22 4.94 7.45
CA LEU A 90 11.03 3.49 7.52
C LEU A 90 9.59 3.11 7.83
N GLY A 91 8.94 3.87 8.73
CA GLY A 91 7.55 3.64 9.10
C GLY A 91 6.58 3.87 7.95
N THR A 92 6.76 4.92 7.15
CA THR A 92 5.91 5.19 5.99
C THR A 92 6.02 4.09 4.94
N ILE A 93 7.24 3.66 4.59
CA ILE A 93 7.47 2.58 3.62
C ILE A 93 6.91 1.26 4.15
N PHE A 94 7.21 0.92 5.41
CA PHE A 94 6.72 -0.30 6.03
C PHE A 94 5.19 -0.37 6.04
N LEU A 95 4.53 0.66 6.57
CA LEU A 95 3.07 0.71 6.66
C LEU A 95 2.42 0.70 5.28
N PHE A 96 2.95 1.47 4.33
CA PHE A 96 2.41 1.51 2.98
C PHE A 96 2.49 0.15 2.29
N ILE A 97 3.65 -0.51 2.30
CA ILE A 97 3.83 -1.82 1.67
C ILE A 97 2.99 -2.88 2.38
N PHE A 98 3.01 -2.88 3.72
CA PHE A 98 2.26 -3.85 4.52
C PHE A 98 0.75 -3.76 4.23
N VAL A 99 0.17 -2.57 4.39
CA VAL A 99 -1.27 -2.37 4.14
C VAL A 99 -1.60 -2.58 2.66
N SER A 100 -0.75 -2.18 1.73
CA SER A 100 -0.94 -2.45 0.29
C SER A 100 -1.08 -3.94 0.01
N ASN A 101 -0.14 -4.75 0.48
CA ASN A 101 -0.15 -6.20 0.23
C ASN A 101 -1.34 -6.88 0.89
N TRP A 102 -1.64 -6.54 2.14
CA TRP A 102 -2.82 -7.08 2.84
C TRP A 102 -4.13 -6.61 2.20
N SER A 103 -4.20 -5.37 1.70
CA SER A 103 -5.38 -4.87 0.98
C SER A 103 -5.62 -5.65 -0.31
N GLY A 104 -4.58 -6.00 -1.06
CA GLY A 104 -4.73 -6.83 -2.26
C GLY A 104 -5.16 -8.26 -1.97
N ALA A 105 -4.75 -8.81 -0.83
CA ALA A 105 -5.08 -10.19 -0.44
C ALA A 105 -6.45 -10.33 0.24
N LEU A 106 -6.85 -9.35 1.07
CA LEU A 106 -8.06 -9.44 1.89
C LEU A 106 -9.26 -8.72 1.30
N ILE A 107 -9.06 -7.59 0.61
CA ILE A 107 -10.17 -6.86 0.01
C ILE A 107 -10.53 -7.59 -1.29
N PRO A 108 -11.80 -7.98 -1.49
CA PRO A 108 -12.23 -8.74 -2.66
C PRO A 108 -12.37 -7.80 -3.88
N TRP A 109 -11.26 -7.24 -4.34
CA TRP A 109 -11.19 -6.28 -5.44
C TRP A 109 -11.83 -6.79 -6.73
N LYS A 110 -11.78 -8.12 -6.96
CA LYS A 110 -12.36 -8.79 -8.13
C LYS A 110 -13.89 -8.68 -8.23
N ILE A 111 -14.58 -8.29 -7.16
CA ILE A 111 -16.03 -8.04 -7.20
C ILE A 111 -16.33 -6.71 -7.93
N ILE A 112 -15.37 -5.78 -7.94
CA ILE A 112 -15.51 -4.48 -8.57
C ILE A 112 -14.89 -4.55 -9.97
N GLU A 113 -15.72 -4.69 -10.98
CA GLU A 113 -15.30 -4.66 -12.38
C GLU A 113 -15.02 -3.23 -12.83
N ILE A 114 -13.87 -3.02 -13.47
CA ILE A 114 -13.48 -1.73 -14.07
C ILE A 114 -13.40 -1.89 -15.59
N PRO A 115 -13.53 -0.78 -16.37
CA PRO A 115 -13.62 -0.87 -17.84
C PRO A 115 -12.43 -1.56 -18.52
N ASN A 116 -11.23 -1.45 -17.95
CA ASN A 116 -10.01 -2.13 -18.42
C ASN A 116 -9.10 -2.41 -17.21
N GLY A 117 -8.43 -3.55 -17.18
CA GLY A 117 -7.53 -3.95 -16.10
C GLY A 117 -8.24 -4.54 -14.87
N GLU A 118 -7.50 -4.71 -13.78
CA GLU A 118 -8.00 -5.25 -12.51
C GLU A 118 -7.58 -4.37 -11.33
N LEU A 119 -8.46 -4.23 -10.34
CA LEU A 119 -8.08 -3.68 -9.04
C LEU A 119 -7.34 -4.77 -8.24
N ALA A 120 -6.16 -4.43 -7.73
CA ALA A 120 -5.32 -5.29 -6.93
C ALA A 120 -4.46 -4.44 -5.96
N ALA A 121 -3.54 -5.07 -5.25
CA ALA A 121 -2.57 -4.31 -4.45
C ALA A 121 -1.85 -3.25 -5.31
N PRO A 122 -1.62 -2.03 -4.80
CA PRO A 122 -0.84 -1.00 -5.50
C PRO A 122 0.54 -1.48 -5.95
N THR A 123 1.16 -2.35 -5.15
CA THR A 123 2.49 -2.95 -5.35
C THR A 123 2.51 -3.98 -6.48
N ASN A 124 1.37 -4.34 -7.05
CA ASN A 124 1.29 -5.26 -8.20
C ASN A 124 1.72 -4.58 -9.51
N ASP A 125 1.78 -3.25 -9.51
CA ASP A 125 2.24 -2.46 -10.64
C ASP A 125 3.70 -2.03 -10.46
N ILE A 126 4.47 -2.08 -11.55
CA ILE A 126 5.90 -1.73 -11.56
C ILE A 126 6.14 -0.27 -11.18
N ASN A 127 5.21 0.64 -11.51
CA ASN A 127 5.38 2.07 -11.22
C ASN A 127 5.46 2.32 -9.71
N THR A 128 4.68 1.58 -8.91
CA THR A 128 4.70 1.70 -7.45
C THR A 128 6.00 1.16 -6.88
N THR A 129 6.43 -0.03 -7.30
CA THR A 129 7.60 -0.71 -6.71
C THR A 129 8.92 -0.08 -7.13
N VAL A 130 8.99 0.52 -8.34
CA VAL A 130 10.16 1.27 -8.81
C VAL A 130 10.25 2.67 -8.18
N ALA A 131 9.12 3.26 -7.81
CA ALA A 131 9.08 4.58 -7.19
C ALA A 131 9.42 4.57 -5.69
N LEU A 132 9.20 3.45 -5.00
CA LEU A 132 9.57 3.21 -3.60
C LEU A 132 11.08 2.96 -3.46
#